data_AF-A0A957J530-F1
#
_entry.id   AF-A0A957J530-F1
#
_cell.length_a   1.000
_cell.length_b   1.000
_cell.length_c   1.000
_cell.angle_alpha   90.00
_cell.angle_beta   90.00
_cell.angle_gamma   90.00
#
_symmetry.space_group_name_H-M   'P 1'
#
loop_
_entity.id
_entity.type
_entity.pdbx_description
1 polymer ?
#
loop_
_entity_poly.entity_id
_entity_poly.type
_entity_poly.pdbx_seq_one_letter_code
_entity_poly.pdbx_strand_id
1 'polypeptide(L)'
;MTIFFYIITITLMILLPISLTIVLRRHAVVPWWLFVVGMGTFVGSQLYHIPLNNWLTDLGIIGPVVKTDPHFLQTAVLLGLSAGTCETLARAIGYGFLFRRKAAAHWEDGIMVGLGHGGIEAMGLIAILTAASISSLWAMRGMDLSTLNLNQEQLDALTTQLAALDQTTWTALLPFVERILAVTLHVVLSLLVWTAFQRRNPLYGIAALLYHSLFDFTAVYLAQFTQVGWLY
;
A
#
# COMPACT_ATOMS: atom_id res chain seq x y z
N MET A 1 -13.03 -5.62 -23.33
CA MET A 1 -13.56 -6.10 -22.04
C MET A 1 -12.62 -5.78 -20.88
N THR A 2 -11.30 -5.92 -21.02
CA THR A 2 -10.31 -5.66 -19.95
C THR A 2 -10.41 -4.26 -19.30
N ILE A 3 -10.57 -3.18 -20.07
CA ILE A 3 -10.72 -1.81 -19.53
C ILE A 3 -11.89 -1.67 -18.55
N PHE A 4 -13.01 -2.35 -18.83
CA PHE A 4 -14.19 -2.34 -17.97
C PHE A 4 -13.89 -2.97 -16.60
N PHE A 5 -13.10 -4.04 -16.57
CA PHE A 5 -12.69 -4.67 -15.31
C PHE A 5 -11.72 -3.79 -14.52
N TYR A 6 -10.80 -3.08 -15.17
CA TYR A 6 -9.97 -2.10 -14.47
C TYR A 6 -10.79 -0.95 -13.86
N ILE A 7 -11.81 -0.46 -14.58
CA ILE A 7 -12.74 0.55 -14.03
C ILE A 7 -13.46 0.01 -12.78
N ILE A 8 -13.92 -1.25 -12.82
CA ILE A 8 -14.51 -1.91 -11.65
C ILE A 8 -13.50 -2.00 -10.51
N THR A 9 -12.29 -2.49 -10.77
CA THR A 9 -11.21 -2.64 -9.78
C THR A 9 -10.90 -1.32 -9.08
N ILE A 10 -10.64 -0.25 -9.84
CA ILE A 10 -10.36 1.09 -9.30
C ILE A 10 -11.54 1.59 -8.47
N THR A 11 -12.76 1.42 -8.99
CA THR A 11 -13.99 1.83 -8.28
C THR A 11 -14.14 1.09 -6.96
N LEU A 12 -13.94 -0.23 -6.95
CA LEU A 12 -14.04 -1.07 -5.76
C LEU A 12 -12.95 -0.74 -4.74
N MET A 13 -11.72 -0.44 -5.18
CA MET A 13 -10.65 0.01 -4.29
C MET A 13 -11.00 1.34 -3.59
N ILE A 14 -11.70 2.25 -4.29
CA ILE A 14 -12.18 3.50 -3.72
C ILE A 14 -13.32 3.26 -2.72
N LEU A 15 -14.31 2.45 -3.12
CA LEU A 15 -15.52 2.23 -2.35
C LEU A 15 -15.31 1.32 -1.13
N LEU A 16 -14.37 0.38 -1.17
CA LEU A 16 -14.12 -0.61 -0.11
C LEU A 16 -13.93 0.04 1.27
N PRO A 17 -12.94 0.91 1.51
CA PRO A 17 -12.71 1.47 2.85
C PRO A 17 -13.86 2.37 3.31
N ILE A 18 -14.51 3.09 2.41
CA ILE A 18 -15.69 3.91 2.73
C ILE A 18 -16.85 3.02 3.16
N SER A 19 -17.10 1.93 2.42
CA SER A 19 -18.18 0.98 2.71
C SER A 19 -17.96 0.27 4.04
N LEU A 20 -16.73 -0.21 4.29
CA LEU A 20 -16.35 -0.82 5.58
C LEU A 20 -16.53 0.16 6.73
N THR A 21 -16.17 1.43 6.53
CA THR A 21 -16.35 2.47 7.54
C THR A 21 -17.83 2.75 7.82
N ILE A 22 -18.68 2.83 6.79
CA ILE A 22 -20.12 2.99 6.95
C ILE A 22 -20.71 1.80 7.71
N VAL A 23 -20.32 0.57 7.37
CA VAL A 23 -20.77 -0.66 8.06
C VAL A 23 -20.35 -0.64 9.53
N LEU A 24 -19.08 -0.33 9.84
CA LEU A 24 -18.61 -0.19 11.22
C LEU A 24 -19.48 0.78 12.01
N ARG A 25 -19.79 1.96 11.43
CA ARG A 25 -20.61 2.98 12.08
C ARG A 25 -22.09 2.62 12.23
N ARG A 26 -22.59 1.60 11.53
CA ARG A 26 -23.94 1.05 11.77
C ARG A 26 -23.98 0.16 13.02
N HIS A 27 -22.82 -0.34 13.46
CA HIS A 27 -22.72 -1.24 14.61
C HIS A 27 -22.05 -0.61 15.84
N ALA A 28 -21.29 0.49 15.66
CA ALA A 28 -20.59 1.17 16.73
C ALA A 28 -20.60 2.70 16.57
N VAL A 29 -20.62 3.43 17.68
CA VAL A 29 -20.58 4.89 17.69
C VAL A 29 -19.13 5.36 17.58
N VAL A 30 -18.60 5.37 16.36
CA VAL A 30 -17.22 5.79 16.08
C VAL A 30 -17.22 7.03 15.18
N PRO A 31 -16.46 8.08 15.52
CA PRO A 31 -16.47 9.32 14.75
C PRO A 31 -15.55 9.26 13.52
N TRP A 32 -15.98 9.90 12.42
CA TRP A 32 -15.24 9.95 11.14
C TRP A 32 -13.86 10.60 11.24
N TRP A 33 -13.63 11.51 12.19
CA TRP A 33 -12.33 12.17 12.31
C TRP A 33 -11.22 11.17 12.68
N LEU A 34 -11.54 10.01 13.28
CA LEU A 34 -10.56 8.95 13.52
C LEU A 34 -10.11 8.28 12.21
N PHE A 35 -11.00 8.16 11.23
CA PHE A 35 -10.64 7.73 9.87
C PHE A 35 -9.64 8.74 9.27
N VAL A 36 -9.93 10.04 9.40
CA VAL A 36 -9.04 11.11 8.93
C VAL A 36 -7.68 11.08 9.64
N VAL A 37 -7.63 10.78 10.94
CA VAL A 37 -6.36 10.57 11.65
C VAL A 37 -5.62 9.36 11.07
N GLY A 38 -6.32 8.25 10.82
CA GLY A 38 -5.77 7.10 10.10
C GLY A 38 -5.13 7.49 8.77
N MET A 39 -5.85 8.23 7.94
CA MET A 39 -5.32 8.75 6.67
C MET A 39 -4.06 9.59 6.89
N GLY A 40 -4.09 10.48 7.88
CA GLY A 40 -2.96 11.32 8.25
C GLY A 40 -1.72 10.53 8.69
N THR A 41 -1.90 9.38 9.35
CA THR A 41 -0.77 8.51 9.73
C THR A 41 -0.09 7.87 8.53
N PHE A 42 -0.83 7.47 7.48
CA PHE A 42 -0.22 6.97 6.24
C PHE A 42 0.45 8.11 5.46
N VAL A 43 -0.25 9.23 5.24
CA VAL A 43 0.34 10.36 4.53
C VAL A 43 1.60 10.85 5.24
N GLY A 44 1.55 10.96 6.57
CA GLY A 44 2.69 11.35 7.40
C GLY A 44 3.85 10.38 7.36
N SER A 45 3.61 9.06 7.27
CA SER A 45 4.70 8.09 7.09
C SER A 45 5.36 8.25 5.73
N GLN A 46 4.60 8.45 4.66
CA GLN A 46 5.17 8.60 3.31
C GLN A 46 6.06 9.83 3.16
N LEU A 47 5.75 10.92 3.88
CA LEU A 47 6.59 12.13 3.92
C LEU A 47 8.02 11.88 4.42
N TYR A 48 8.22 10.84 5.24
CA TYR A 48 9.55 10.45 5.72
C TYR A 48 10.10 9.22 4.99
N HIS A 49 9.25 8.24 4.70
CA HIS A 49 9.61 6.98 4.06
C HIS A 49 10.22 7.19 2.67
N ILE A 50 9.59 8.02 1.83
CA ILE A 50 10.08 8.27 0.47
C ILE A 50 11.47 8.93 0.49
N PRO A 51 11.69 10.07 1.21
CA PRO A 51 13.04 10.64 1.32
C PRO A 51 14.07 9.70 1.94
N LEU A 52 13.69 8.91 2.96
CA LEU A 52 14.58 7.95 3.60
C LEU A 52 15.05 6.90 2.59
N ASN A 53 14.13 6.27 1.85
CA ASN A 53 14.48 5.23 0.88
C ASN A 53 15.31 5.80 -0.27
N ASN A 54 15.00 7.00 -0.76
CA ASN A 54 15.81 7.67 -1.78
C ASN A 54 17.24 7.90 -1.28
N TRP A 55 17.40 8.44 -0.07
CA TRP A 55 18.71 8.65 0.52
C TRP A 55 19.49 7.35 0.75
N LEU A 56 18.84 6.29 1.23
CA LEU A 56 19.46 4.96 1.37
C LEU A 56 19.84 4.34 0.01
N THR A 57 19.09 4.66 -1.05
CA THR A 57 19.42 4.25 -2.42
C THR A 57 20.64 5.01 -2.92
N ASP A 58 20.71 6.33 -2.69
CA ASP A 58 21.86 7.17 -3.06
C ASP A 58 23.15 6.73 -2.35
N LEU A 59 23.03 6.20 -1.13
CA LEU A 59 24.14 5.61 -0.37
C LEU A 59 24.53 4.19 -0.83
N GLY A 60 23.79 3.60 -1.75
CA GLY A 60 24.00 2.22 -2.20
C GLY A 60 23.61 1.15 -1.17
N ILE A 61 22.83 1.53 -0.14
CA ILE A 61 22.34 0.62 0.90
C ILE A 61 21.11 -0.15 0.40
N ILE A 62 20.18 0.56 -0.24
CA ILE A 62 19.05 -0.04 -0.97
C ILE A 62 19.50 -0.17 -2.43
N GLY A 63 19.53 -1.40 -2.93
CA GLY A 63 19.92 -1.69 -4.31
C GLY A 63 18.71 -1.83 -5.25
N PRO A 64 18.95 -2.28 -6.49
CA PRO A 64 17.90 -2.56 -7.45
C PRO A 64 16.95 -3.67 -6.96
N VAL A 65 15.65 -3.50 -7.22
CA VAL A 65 14.62 -4.51 -6.97
C VAL A 65 14.55 -5.46 -8.17
N VAL A 66 15.60 -6.26 -8.37
CA VAL A 66 15.73 -7.19 -9.51
C VAL A 66 16.25 -8.53 -9.03
N LYS A 67 15.58 -9.64 -9.39
CA LYS A 67 15.97 -10.99 -8.94
C LYS A 67 17.40 -11.41 -9.29
N THR A 68 18.00 -10.83 -10.33
CA THR A 68 19.37 -11.15 -10.78
C THR A 68 20.43 -10.40 -9.98
N ASP A 69 20.04 -9.42 -9.16
CA ASP A 69 20.96 -8.68 -8.32
C ASP A 69 21.41 -9.55 -7.10
N PRO A 70 22.71 -9.68 -6.82
CA PRO A 70 23.20 -10.51 -5.72
C PRO A 70 22.78 -9.99 -4.33
N HIS A 71 22.45 -8.70 -4.21
CA HIS A 71 21.99 -8.05 -2.98
C HIS A 71 20.46 -7.88 -2.94
N PHE A 72 19.71 -8.49 -3.86
CA PHE A 72 18.25 -8.36 -3.92
C PHE A 72 17.55 -8.73 -2.60
N LEU A 73 17.98 -9.82 -1.94
CA LEU A 73 17.40 -10.23 -0.66
C LEU A 73 17.57 -9.15 0.42
N GLN A 74 18.76 -8.56 0.49
CA GLN A 74 19.06 -7.47 1.42
C GLN A 74 18.19 -6.25 1.10
N THR A 75 18.07 -5.88 -0.18
CA THR A 75 17.23 -4.78 -0.64
C THR A 75 15.76 -4.98 -0.24
N ALA A 76 15.21 -6.18 -0.48
CA ALA A 76 13.83 -6.49 -0.09
C ALA A 76 13.62 -6.39 1.43
N VAL A 77 14.58 -6.89 2.23
CA VAL A 77 14.52 -6.80 3.70
C VAL A 77 14.55 -5.35 4.15
N LEU A 78 15.43 -4.53 3.57
CA LEU A 78 15.56 -3.12 3.92
C LEU A 78 14.31 -2.32 3.55
N LEU A 79 13.72 -2.58 2.39
CA LEU A 79 12.47 -1.95 1.96
C LEU A 79 11.30 -2.32 2.89
N GLY A 80 11.18 -3.61 3.25
CA GLY A 80 10.19 -4.05 4.23
C GLY A 80 10.40 -3.41 5.59
N LEU A 81 11.63 -3.41 6.11
CA LEU A 81 11.97 -2.80 7.39
C LEU A 81 11.72 -1.29 7.40
N SER A 82 12.04 -0.58 6.32
CA SER A 82 11.84 0.87 6.25
C SER A 82 10.34 1.21 6.24
N ALA A 83 9.52 0.47 5.48
CA ALA A 83 8.07 0.63 5.46
C ALA A 83 7.45 0.30 6.83
N GLY A 84 7.77 -0.87 7.37
CA GLY A 84 7.29 -1.31 8.69
C GLY A 84 7.61 -0.32 9.81
N THR A 85 8.83 0.23 9.80
CA THR A 85 9.27 1.23 10.77
C THR A 85 8.53 2.56 10.58
N CYS A 86 8.54 3.13 9.37
CA CYS A 86 7.96 4.45 9.13
C CYS A 86 6.46 4.47 9.43
N GLU A 87 5.70 3.48 8.96
CA GLU A 87 4.25 3.47 9.16
C GLU A 87 3.86 3.13 10.58
N THR A 88 4.58 2.23 11.25
CA THR A 88 4.27 1.89 12.65
C THR A 88 4.59 3.06 13.58
N LEU A 89 5.68 3.79 13.33
CA LEU A 89 6.00 5.01 14.07
C LEU A 89 4.96 6.10 13.83
N ALA A 90 4.52 6.32 12.59
CA ALA A 90 3.47 7.29 12.31
C ALA A 90 2.13 6.92 13.00
N ARG A 91 1.74 5.63 12.99
CA ARG A 91 0.60 5.14 13.76
C ARG A 91 0.78 5.37 15.26
N ALA A 92 1.97 5.10 15.80
CA ALA A 92 2.25 5.31 17.21
C ALA A 92 2.18 6.79 17.61
N ILE A 93 2.63 7.71 16.75
CA ILE A 93 2.47 9.16 16.94
C ILE A 93 0.98 9.52 16.94
N GLY A 94 0.23 9.01 15.96
CA GLY A 94 -1.23 9.20 15.86
C GLY A 94 -1.95 8.73 17.13
N TYR A 95 -1.72 7.49 17.56
CA TYR A 95 -2.31 6.97 18.80
C TYR A 95 -1.82 7.70 20.05
N GLY A 96 -0.55 8.09 20.11
CA GLY A 96 -0.03 8.90 21.21
C GLY A 96 -0.79 10.22 21.36
N PHE A 97 -1.15 10.86 20.24
CA PHE A 97 -2.03 12.04 20.25
C PHE A 97 -3.46 11.70 20.69
N LEU A 98 -4.05 10.64 20.14
CA LEU A 98 -5.43 10.21 20.44
C LEU A 98 -5.62 9.85 21.91
N PHE A 99 -4.72 9.05 22.48
CA PHE A 99 -4.77 8.63 23.88
C PHE A 99 -4.54 9.79 24.84
N ARG A 100 -3.64 10.74 24.51
CA ARG A 100 -3.47 11.97 25.30
C ARG A 100 -4.76 12.80 25.35
N ARG A 101 -5.54 12.80 24.28
CA ARG A 101 -6.85 13.46 24.20
C ARG A 101 -8.02 12.60 24.67
N LYS A 102 -7.78 11.38 25.16
CA LYS A 102 -8.81 10.40 25.56
C LYS A 102 -9.84 10.12 24.46
N ALA A 103 -9.37 10.08 23.21
CA ALA A 103 -10.21 10.12 22.02
C ALA A 103 -10.18 8.81 21.20
N ALA A 104 -9.53 7.76 21.70
CA ALA A 104 -9.49 6.42 21.12
C ALA A 104 -9.60 5.35 22.21
N ALA A 105 -10.66 5.44 23.02
CA ALA A 105 -10.84 4.63 24.21
C ALA A 105 -11.43 3.23 23.90
N HIS A 106 -11.97 3.02 22.71
CA HIS A 106 -12.71 1.82 22.36
C HIS A 106 -11.97 1.04 21.25
N TRP A 107 -12.21 -0.26 21.20
CA TRP A 107 -11.57 -1.13 20.21
C TRP A 107 -11.91 -0.71 18.77
N GLU A 108 -13.16 -0.28 18.56
CA GLU A 108 -13.69 0.17 17.28
C GLU A 108 -13.05 1.49 16.80
N ASP A 109 -12.56 2.32 17.73
CA ASP A 109 -11.76 3.50 17.39
C ASP A 109 -10.46 3.07 16.68
N GLY A 110 -9.84 1.98 17.15
CA GLY A 110 -8.64 1.43 16.54
C GLY A 110 -8.88 0.81 15.16
N ILE A 111 -10.04 0.16 14.98
CA ILE A 111 -10.50 -0.31 13.66
C ILE A 111 -10.64 0.87 12.71
N MET A 112 -11.30 1.95 13.15
CA MET A 112 -11.55 3.14 12.33
C MET A 112 -10.25 3.83 11.87
N VAL A 113 -9.26 3.96 12.76
CA VAL A 113 -7.93 4.48 12.40
C VAL A 113 -7.25 3.57 11.38
N GLY A 114 -7.37 2.24 11.54
CA GLY A 114 -6.81 1.27 10.61
C GLY A 114 -7.46 1.33 9.22
N LEU A 115 -8.78 1.46 9.17
CA LEU A 115 -9.54 1.68 7.94
C LEU A 115 -9.15 2.98 7.25
N GLY A 116 -8.89 4.05 8.01
CA GLY A 116 -8.39 5.31 7.47
C GLY A 116 -6.99 5.17 6.87
N HIS A 117 -6.10 4.48 7.57
CA HIS A 117 -4.71 4.28 7.16
C HIS A 117 -4.61 3.44 5.88
N GLY A 118 -5.10 2.19 5.91
CA GLY A 118 -5.09 1.32 4.73
C GLY A 118 -6.04 1.82 3.64
N GLY A 119 -7.09 2.54 4.02
CA GLY A 119 -8.04 3.12 3.10
C GLY A 119 -7.42 4.20 2.20
N ILE A 120 -6.67 5.16 2.76
CA ILE A 120 -6.04 6.18 1.90
C ILE A 120 -4.97 5.60 0.98
N GLU A 121 -4.27 4.55 1.41
CA GLU A 121 -3.35 3.84 0.53
C GLU A 121 -4.11 3.18 -0.63
N ALA A 122 -5.20 2.46 -0.35
CA ALA A 122 -6.00 1.81 -1.38
C ALA A 122 -6.66 2.83 -2.33
N MET A 123 -7.29 3.88 -1.80
CA MET A 123 -8.01 4.89 -2.59
C MET A 123 -7.08 5.87 -3.30
N GLY A 124 -6.06 6.35 -2.60
CA GLY A 124 -5.24 7.49 -3.00
C GLY A 124 -3.95 7.07 -3.68
N LEU A 125 -3.21 6.13 -3.11
CA LEU A 125 -1.95 5.71 -3.73
C LEU A 125 -2.22 4.71 -4.85
N ILE A 126 -2.79 3.56 -4.53
CA ILE A 126 -2.84 2.45 -5.49
C ILE A 126 -3.92 2.63 -6.55
N ALA A 127 -5.14 3.05 -6.19
CA ALA A 127 -6.20 3.24 -7.20
C ALA A 127 -5.86 4.37 -8.19
N ILE A 128 -5.24 5.46 -7.72
CA ILE A 128 -4.80 6.56 -8.61
C ILE A 128 -3.64 6.11 -9.49
N LEU A 129 -2.62 5.43 -8.94
CA LEU A 129 -1.50 4.91 -9.73
C LEU A 129 -1.98 3.90 -10.77
N THR A 130 -2.88 2.97 -10.40
CA THR A 130 -3.48 2.01 -11.33
C THR A 130 -4.25 2.75 -12.44
N ALA A 131 -5.07 3.75 -12.09
CA ALA A 131 -5.81 4.53 -13.06
C ALA A 131 -4.89 5.28 -14.03
N ALA A 132 -3.81 5.89 -13.51
CA ALA A 132 -2.82 6.60 -14.31
C ALA A 132 -2.07 5.65 -15.26
N SER A 133 -1.57 4.52 -14.74
CA SER A 133 -0.87 3.49 -15.52
C SER A 133 -1.77 2.92 -16.64
N ILE A 134 -2.99 2.52 -16.31
CA ILE A 134 -3.93 1.99 -17.31
C ILE A 134 -4.32 3.06 -18.34
N SER A 135 -4.55 4.31 -17.92
CA SER A 135 -4.89 5.39 -18.85
C SER A 135 -3.75 5.66 -19.84
N SER A 136 -2.50 5.67 -19.35
CA SER A 136 -1.30 5.84 -20.17
C SER A 136 -1.14 4.69 -21.17
N LEU A 137 -1.16 3.45 -20.69
CA LEU A 137 -1.01 2.27 -21.54
C LEU A 137 -2.14 2.14 -22.56
N TRP A 138 -3.37 2.47 -22.18
CA TRP A 138 -4.51 2.46 -23.09
C TRP A 138 -4.37 3.48 -24.22
N ALA A 139 -3.84 4.68 -23.92
CA ALA A 139 -3.59 5.71 -24.92
C ALA A 139 -2.49 5.32 -25.92
N MET A 140 -1.53 4.49 -25.51
CA MET A 140 -0.45 3.99 -26.36
C MET A 140 -0.82 2.69 -27.11
N ARG A 141 -1.99 2.11 -26.85
CA ARG A 141 -2.39 0.83 -27.43
C ARG A 141 -2.58 0.95 -28.95
N GLY A 142 -1.85 0.13 -29.71
CA GLY A 142 -1.87 0.14 -31.18
C GLY A 142 -1.03 1.25 -31.83
N MET A 143 -0.27 2.00 -31.03
CA MET A 143 0.75 2.93 -31.52
C MET A 143 1.97 2.16 -32.03
N ASP A 144 2.63 2.69 -33.06
CA ASP A 144 3.96 2.23 -33.45
C ASP A 144 4.99 2.72 -32.42
N LEU A 145 5.42 1.82 -31.53
CA LEU A 145 6.34 2.13 -30.44
C LEU A 145 7.73 2.55 -30.92
N SER A 146 8.11 2.24 -32.16
CA SER A 146 9.39 2.67 -32.74
C SER A 146 9.49 4.20 -32.93
N THR A 147 8.35 4.88 -32.89
CA THR A 147 8.27 6.35 -32.91
C THR A 147 8.59 6.98 -31.55
N LEU A 148 8.56 6.20 -30.48
CA LEU A 148 8.97 6.63 -29.15
C LEU A 148 10.49 6.43 -29.07
N ASN A 149 11.26 7.52 -28.92
CA ASN A 149 12.73 7.52 -28.80
C ASN A 149 13.20 6.87 -27.48
N LEU A 150 12.86 5.60 -27.29
CA LEU A 150 13.13 4.79 -26.10
C LEU A 150 14.33 3.88 -26.37
N ASN A 151 15.08 3.58 -25.33
CA ASN A 151 16.12 2.55 -25.43
C ASN A 151 15.47 1.14 -25.47
N GLN A 152 16.26 0.11 -25.80
CA GLN A 152 15.74 -1.25 -25.94
C GLN A 152 15.08 -1.77 -24.66
N GLU A 153 15.66 -1.50 -23.49
CA GLU A 153 15.14 -1.94 -22.20
C GLU A 153 13.77 -1.31 -21.90
N GLN A 154 13.61 -0.02 -22.18
CA GLN A 154 12.35 0.71 -22.04
C GLN A 154 11.29 0.21 -23.03
N LEU A 155 11.68 -0.10 -24.27
CA LEU A 155 10.79 -0.68 -25.26
C LEU A 155 10.31 -2.07 -24.83
N ASP A 156 11.20 -2.92 -24.32
CA ASP A 156 10.86 -4.26 -23.84
C ASP A 156 9.92 -4.21 -22.63
N ALA A 157 10.18 -3.29 -21.68
CA ALA A 157 9.32 -3.05 -20.53
C ALA A 157 7.93 -2.55 -20.95
N LEU A 158 7.86 -1.54 -21.83
CA LEU A 158 6.60 -1.00 -22.33
C LEU A 158 5.81 -2.05 -23.14
N THR A 159 6.49 -2.82 -23.97
CA THR A 159 5.86 -3.92 -24.75
C THR A 159 5.25 -4.96 -23.81
N THR A 160 5.96 -5.32 -22.73
CA THR A 160 5.46 -6.24 -21.70
C THR A 160 4.23 -5.67 -20.99
N GLN A 161 4.24 -4.39 -20.63
CA GLN A 161 3.11 -3.72 -19.98
C GLN A 161 1.89 -3.62 -20.91
N LEU A 162 2.09 -3.31 -22.19
CA LEU A 162 1.01 -3.28 -23.18
C LEU A 162 0.42 -4.67 -23.41
N ALA A 163 1.26 -5.71 -23.50
CA ALA A 163 0.80 -7.10 -23.61
C ALA A 163 -0.03 -7.53 -22.38
N ALA A 164 0.20 -6.95 -21.20
CA ALA A 164 -0.61 -7.21 -20.01
C ALA A 164 -2.07 -6.75 -20.17
N LEU A 165 -2.35 -5.70 -20.97
CA LEU A 165 -3.71 -5.26 -21.27
C LEU A 165 -4.51 -6.27 -22.10
N ASP A 166 -3.80 -7.13 -22.85
CA ASP A 166 -4.37 -8.15 -23.71
C ASP A 166 -4.48 -9.52 -23.01
N GLN A 167 -4.02 -9.63 -21.75
CA GLN A 167 -4.21 -10.83 -20.92
C GLN A 167 -5.66 -11.03 -20.48
N THR A 168 -5.92 -12.21 -19.89
CA THR A 168 -7.23 -12.67 -19.43
C THR A 168 -7.94 -11.64 -18.54
N THR A 169 -9.19 -11.34 -18.86
CA THR A 169 -9.96 -10.23 -18.28
C THR A 169 -10.14 -10.26 -16.76
N TRP A 170 -10.05 -11.43 -16.10
CA TRP A 170 -10.22 -11.55 -14.65
C TRP A 170 -8.99 -11.10 -13.84
N THR A 171 -7.78 -11.12 -14.42
CA THR A 171 -6.55 -10.72 -13.70
C THR A 171 -6.54 -9.23 -13.38
N ALA A 172 -7.32 -8.43 -14.12
CA ALA A 172 -7.58 -7.02 -13.82
C ALA A 172 -8.24 -6.82 -12.44
N LEU A 173 -8.82 -7.85 -11.82
CA LEU A 173 -9.39 -7.81 -10.46
C LEU A 173 -8.37 -8.09 -9.34
N LEU A 174 -7.20 -8.66 -9.66
CA LEU A 174 -6.16 -8.97 -8.66
C LEU A 174 -5.75 -7.76 -7.82
N PRO A 175 -5.52 -6.55 -8.39
CA PRO A 175 -5.23 -5.36 -7.59
C PRO A 175 -6.23 -5.13 -6.45
N PHE A 176 -7.52 -5.33 -6.73
CA PHE A 176 -8.56 -5.16 -5.73
C PHE A 176 -8.51 -6.23 -4.65
N VAL A 177 -8.30 -7.50 -5.01
CA VAL A 177 -8.13 -8.60 -4.04
C VAL A 177 -7.00 -8.29 -3.06
N GLU A 178 -5.90 -7.76 -3.57
CA GLU A 178 -4.73 -7.46 -2.76
C GLU A 178 -4.94 -6.24 -1.88
N ARG A 179 -5.77 -5.29 -2.31
CA ARG A 179 -6.22 -4.20 -1.43
C ARG A 179 -7.13 -4.67 -0.30
N ILE A 180 -7.96 -5.70 -0.50
CA ILE A 180 -8.73 -6.29 0.61
C ILE A 180 -7.77 -6.82 1.68
N LEU A 181 -6.74 -7.56 1.26
CA LEU A 181 -5.72 -8.11 2.16
C LEU A 181 -4.92 -7.00 2.85
N ALA A 182 -4.45 -6.01 2.10
CA ALA A 182 -3.69 -4.87 2.63
C ALA A 182 -4.52 -4.07 3.65
N VAL A 183 -5.75 -3.66 3.32
CA VAL A 183 -6.63 -2.92 4.25
C VAL A 183 -6.89 -3.74 5.52
N THR A 184 -7.11 -5.04 5.39
CA THR A 184 -7.28 -5.94 6.54
C THR A 184 -6.01 -5.96 7.40
N LEU A 185 -4.83 -6.07 6.78
CA LEU A 185 -3.56 -6.01 7.49
C LEU A 185 -3.40 -4.68 8.23
N HIS A 186 -3.64 -3.53 7.59
CA HIS A 186 -3.54 -2.22 8.26
C HIS A 186 -4.51 -2.08 9.44
N VAL A 187 -5.70 -2.66 9.36
CA VAL A 187 -6.62 -2.72 10.51
C VAL A 187 -5.99 -3.53 11.65
N VAL A 188 -5.47 -4.71 11.38
CA VAL A 188 -4.80 -5.55 12.39
C VAL A 188 -3.59 -4.84 13.01
N LEU A 189 -2.72 -4.26 12.18
CA LEU A 189 -1.54 -3.51 12.62
C LEU A 189 -1.93 -2.30 13.47
N SER A 190 -2.96 -1.58 13.05
CA SER A 190 -3.51 -0.44 13.80
C SER A 190 -4.01 -0.87 15.18
N LEU A 191 -4.69 -2.01 15.28
CA LEU A 191 -5.16 -2.58 16.54
C LEU A 191 -4.03 -3.06 17.45
N LEU A 192 -2.93 -3.59 16.89
CA LEU A 192 -1.73 -3.92 17.66
C LEU A 192 -1.11 -2.66 18.26
N VAL A 193 -0.95 -1.58 17.48
CA VAL A 193 -0.44 -0.31 18.01
C VAL A 193 -1.41 0.27 19.05
N TRP A 194 -2.71 0.29 18.79
CA TRP A 194 -3.73 0.70 19.77
C TRP A 194 -3.62 -0.10 21.08
N THR A 195 -3.46 -1.42 20.98
CA THR A 195 -3.29 -2.31 22.15
C THR A 195 -2.03 -1.98 22.93
N ALA A 196 -0.95 -1.57 22.25
CA ALA A 196 0.28 -1.13 22.89
C ALA A 196 0.04 0.07 23.83
N PHE A 197 -0.77 1.04 23.38
CA PHE A 197 -1.15 2.19 24.19
C PHE A 197 -2.16 1.83 25.28
N GLN A 198 -3.21 1.08 24.93
CA GLN A 198 -4.26 0.68 25.88
C GLN A 198 -3.71 -0.14 27.04
N ARG A 199 -2.80 -1.09 26.76
CA ARG A 199 -2.18 -1.96 27.77
C ARG A 199 -0.86 -1.44 28.32
N ARG A 200 -0.37 -0.30 27.82
CA ARG A 200 0.97 0.26 28.12
C ARG A 200 2.09 -0.76 27.94
N ASN A 201 1.97 -1.62 26.93
CA ASN A 201 2.94 -2.66 26.62
C ASN A 201 3.50 -2.45 25.21
N PRO A 202 4.75 -1.98 25.06
CA PRO A 202 5.33 -1.64 23.76
C PRO A 202 5.53 -2.88 22.86
N LEU A 203 5.53 -4.09 23.41
CA LEU A 203 5.70 -5.33 22.63
C LEU A 203 4.65 -5.48 21.53
N TYR A 204 3.42 -4.97 21.73
CA TYR A 204 2.41 -4.99 20.67
C TYR A 204 2.77 -4.05 19.51
N GLY A 205 3.39 -2.90 19.80
CA GLY A 205 3.89 -1.99 18.76
C GLY A 205 5.08 -2.58 18.02
N ILE A 206 5.98 -3.26 18.72
CA ILE A 206 7.10 -4.00 18.10
C ILE A 206 6.55 -5.13 17.21
N ALA A 207 5.55 -5.87 17.68
CA ALA A 207 4.89 -6.89 16.87
C ALA A 207 4.27 -6.30 15.60
N ALA A 208 3.58 -5.14 15.70
CA ALA A 208 3.05 -4.45 14.52
C ALA A 208 4.16 -4.10 13.52
N LEU A 209 5.29 -3.55 13.99
CA LEU A 209 6.43 -3.25 13.14
C LEU A 209 6.93 -4.50 12.44
N LEU A 210 7.20 -5.58 13.18
CA LEU A 210 7.76 -6.82 12.61
C LEU A 210 6.81 -7.48 11.61
N TYR A 211 5.51 -7.56 11.93
CA TYR A 211 4.53 -8.11 10.99
C TYR A 211 4.46 -7.25 9.73
N HIS A 212 4.40 -5.93 9.88
CA HIS A 212 4.34 -5.05 8.73
C HIS A 212 5.59 -5.20 7.84
N SER A 213 6.79 -5.16 8.43
CA SER A 213 8.04 -5.34 7.71
C SER A 213 8.11 -6.68 6.99
N LEU A 214 7.60 -7.76 7.61
CA LEU A 214 7.59 -9.09 7.02
C LEU A 214 6.66 -9.17 5.79
N PHE A 215 5.47 -8.58 5.87
CA PHE A 215 4.52 -8.56 4.75
C PHE A 215 5.07 -7.77 3.57
N ASP A 216 5.63 -6.58 3.80
CA ASP A 216 6.20 -5.75 2.74
C ASP A 216 7.46 -6.36 2.13
N PHE A 217 8.35 -6.92 2.96
CA PHE A 217 9.47 -7.72 2.49
C PHE A 217 8.98 -8.84 1.56
N THR A 218 7.96 -9.58 1.99
CA THR A 218 7.42 -10.72 1.23
C THR A 218 6.81 -10.25 -0.09
N ALA A 219 6.07 -9.13 -0.08
CA ALA A 219 5.49 -8.55 -1.28
C ALA A 219 6.57 -8.14 -2.29
N VAL A 220 7.59 -7.40 -1.84
CA VAL A 220 8.72 -6.98 -2.68
C VAL A 220 9.48 -8.19 -3.23
N TYR A 221 9.77 -9.17 -2.38
CA TYR A 221 10.53 -10.36 -2.77
C TYR A 221 9.77 -11.20 -3.80
N LEU A 222 8.50 -11.55 -3.52
CA LEU A 222 7.70 -12.42 -4.39
C LEU A 222 7.32 -11.76 -5.72
N ALA A 223 7.16 -10.43 -5.76
CA ALA A 223 6.86 -9.70 -6.99
C ALA A 223 7.88 -9.96 -8.11
N GLN A 224 9.14 -10.26 -7.77
CA GLN A 224 10.18 -10.58 -8.75
C GLN A 224 10.14 -12.02 -9.29
N PHE A 225 9.35 -12.91 -8.68
CA PHE A 225 9.19 -14.32 -9.09
C PHE A 225 7.83 -14.62 -9.70
N THR A 226 6.84 -13.76 -9.49
CA THR A 226 5.52 -13.91 -10.07
C THR A 226 5.43 -13.16 -11.40
N GLN A 227 4.93 -13.81 -12.46
CA GLN A 227 4.56 -13.14 -13.72
C GLN A 227 3.25 -12.35 -13.61
N VAL A 228 2.73 -12.17 -12.39
CA VAL A 228 1.66 -11.20 -12.14
C VAL A 228 2.30 -9.83 -12.33
N GLY A 229 2.29 -9.38 -13.59
CA GLY A 229 2.77 -8.07 -13.98
C GLY A 229 1.91 -7.04 -13.28
N TRP A 230 2.37 -6.62 -12.12
CA TRP A 230 1.77 -5.56 -11.38
C TRP A 230 1.90 -4.28 -12.20
N LEU A 231 0.76 -3.74 -12.62
CA LEU A 231 0.68 -2.46 -13.32
C LEU A 231 0.64 -1.32 -12.29
N TYR A 232 1.62 -1.27 -11.39
CA TYR A 232 1.88 -0.12 -10.52
C TYR A 232 3.35 0.25 -10.55
#